data_AF-A0AAD3DCW1-F1
#
_entry.id   AF-A0AAD3DCW1-F1
#
_cell.length_a   1.000
_cell.length_b   1.000
_cell.length_c   1.000
_cell.angle_alpha   90.00
_cell.angle_beta   90.00
_cell.angle_gamma   90.00
#
_symmetry.space_group_name_H-M   'P 1'
#
loop_
_entity.id
_entity.type
_entity.pdbx_description
1 polymer ?
#
loop_
_entity_poly.entity_id
_entity_poly.type
_entity_poly.pdbx_seq_one_letter_code
_entity_poly.pdbx_strand_id
1 'polypeptide(L)'
;MTKANDNCIDFHCDGGYASYTVQIPINDPTEYEGGSLVFYVNDHLHFVPRPVGSVCIHPASVIHGVTRIVKGVRKSLFVVDHSNGLGAEDVIEVTADDIVGFMAAKATKKSQD
;
A
#
# COMPACT_ATOMS: atom_id res chain seq x y z
N MET A 1 -0.81 -6.87 -6.98
CA MET A 1 0.46 -7.62 -6.80
C MET A 1 1.41 -7.25 -7.92
N THR A 2 2.70 -7.11 -7.67
CA THR A 2 3.68 -6.74 -8.72
C THR A 2 4.81 -7.77 -8.74
N LYS A 3 4.95 -8.49 -9.87
CA LYS A 3 6.01 -9.49 -10.07
C LYS A 3 7.28 -8.83 -10.63
N ALA A 4 8.43 -9.47 -10.47
CA ALA A 4 9.67 -9.08 -11.13
C ALA A 4 9.58 -9.32 -12.65
N ASN A 5 9.45 -8.24 -13.41
CA ASN A 5 9.39 -8.20 -14.88
C ASN A 5 9.84 -6.81 -15.38
N ASP A 6 10.79 -6.19 -14.67
CA ASP A 6 11.23 -4.81 -14.87
C ASP A 6 10.16 -3.73 -14.64
N ASN A 7 9.01 -4.09 -14.05
CA ASN A 7 8.02 -3.12 -13.61
C ASN A 7 8.58 -2.18 -12.53
N CYS A 8 8.30 -0.90 -12.71
CA CYS A 8 8.48 0.17 -11.74
C CYS A 8 7.24 1.08 -11.76
N ILE A 9 7.17 2.02 -10.83
CA ILE A 9 6.22 3.13 -10.90
C ILE A 9 7.05 4.41 -10.90
N ASP A 10 6.96 5.17 -12.00
CA ASP A 10 7.66 6.44 -12.15
C ASP A 10 7.21 7.44 -11.08
N PHE A 11 8.04 8.47 -10.84
CA PHE A 11 7.68 9.52 -9.90
C PHE A 11 6.43 10.28 -10.37
N HIS A 12 5.44 10.37 -9.49
CA HIS A 12 4.18 11.06 -9.75
C HIS A 12 3.58 11.58 -8.44
N CYS A 13 2.58 12.44 -8.59
CA CYS A 13 1.58 12.72 -7.55
C CYS A 13 0.32 11.93 -7.92
N ASP A 14 -0.48 11.53 -6.92
CA ASP A 14 -1.79 10.98 -7.23
C ASP A 14 -2.67 12.08 -7.84
N GLY A 15 -3.50 11.72 -8.83
CA GLY A 15 -4.40 12.67 -9.48
C GLY A 15 -5.57 13.11 -8.58
N GLY A 16 -6.42 14.00 -9.11
CA GLY A 16 -7.60 14.53 -8.40
C GLY A 16 -8.68 13.49 -8.03
N TYR A 17 -8.42 12.21 -8.31
CA TYR A 17 -9.23 11.07 -7.91
C TYR A 17 -8.87 10.51 -6.52
N ALA A 18 -7.83 11.04 -5.86
CA ALA A 18 -7.36 10.59 -4.56
C ALA A 18 -7.22 11.76 -3.57
N SER A 19 -7.64 11.52 -2.32
CA SER A 19 -7.35 12.38 -1.17
C SER A 19 -6.05 11.93 -0.51
N TYR A 20 -5.99 10.63 -0.17
CA TYR A 20 -4.86 9.95 0.43
C TYR A 20 -4.72 8.55 -0.15
N THR A 21 -3.50 8.04 -0.16
CA THR A 21 -3.20 6.65 -0.50
C THR A 21 -2.59 5.97 0.71
N VAL A 22 -3.19 4.85 1.13
CA VAL A 22 -2.66 3.99 2.19
C VAL A 22 -2.06 2.75 1.55
N GLN A 23 -0.84 2.38 1.94
CA GLN A 23 -0.15 1.18 1.48
C GLN A 23 0.25 0.29 2.65
N ILE A 24 -0.07 -1.00 2.56
CA ILE A 24 0.26 -2.01 3.56
C ILE A 24 1.04 -3.14 2.89
N PRO A 25 2.32 -3.38 3.24
CA PRO A 25 3.08 -4.52 2.73
C PRO A 25 2.50 -5.83 3.27
N ILE A 26 2.23 -6.80 2.38
CA ILE A 26 1.64 -8.10 2.78
C ILE A 26 2.71 -9.18 2.94
N ASN A 27 3.90 -8.99 2.37
CA ASN A 27 5.00 -9.95 2.44
C ASN A 27 6.33 -9.28 2.80
N ASP A 28 7.28 -10.07 3.29
CA ASP A 28 8.53 -9.57 3.86
C ASP A 28 9.42 -8.95 2.76
N PRO A 29 10.08 -7.80 3.01
CA PRO A 29 11.01 -7.19 2.05
C PRO A 29 12.14 -8.10 1.59
N THR A 30 12.51 -9.12 2.37
CA THR A 30 13.53 -10.11 1.99
C THR A 30 13.07 -11.06 0.87
N GLU A 31 11.77 -11.10 0.57
CA GLU A 31 11.21 -11.95 -0.49
C GLU A 31 11.34 -11.35 -1.90
N TYR A 32 11.76 -10.09 -2.02
CA TYR A 32 11.92 -9.39 -3.30
C TYR A 32 13.10 -8.42 -3.29
N GLU A 33 13.62 -8.09 -4.47
CA GLU A 33 14.70 -7.10 -4.63
C GLU A 33 14.17 -5.92 -5.45
N GLY A 34 14.42 -4.70 -4.98
CA GLY A 34 13.79 -3.48 -5.50
C GLY A 34 12.39 -3.25 -4.92
N GLY A 35 11.48 -2.63 -5.68
CA GLY A 35 10.11 -2.40 -5.21
C GLY A 35 9.97 -1.46 -4.01
N SER A 36 11.00 -0.66 -3.74
CA SER A 36 11.05 0.28 -2.62
C SER A 36 10.15 1.46 -2.91
N LEU A 37 9.29 1.83 -1.96
CA LEU A 37 8.54 3.10 -2.01
C LEU A 37 9.50 4.24 -1.70
N VAL A 38 9.56 5.23 -2.59
CA VAL A 38 10.46 6.37 -2.49
C VAL A 38 9.67 7.65 -2.59
N PHE A 39 9.91 8.56 -1.65
CA PHE A 39 9.37 9.92 -1.68
C PHE A 39 10.46 10.91 -2.11
N TYR A 40 10.09 11.90 -2.91
CA TYR A 40 10.96 13.04 -3.22
C TYR A 40 10.49 14.25 -2.41
N VAL A 41 11.26 14.64 -1.40
CA VAL A 41 10.91 15.73 -0.47
C VAL A 41 12.15 16.54 -0.16
N ASN A 42 12.06 17.87 -0.31
CA ASN A 42 13.14 18.82 -0.04
C ASN A 42 14.46 18.44 -0.76
N ASP A 43 14.38 18.12 -2.06
CA ASP A 43 15.53 17.72 -2.89
C ASP A 43 16.27 16.46 -2.46
N HIS A 44 15.58 15.60 -1.68
CA HIS A 44 16.12 14.33 -1.23
C HIS A 44 15.16 13.18 -1.52
N LEU A 45 15.75 12.02 -1.80
CA LEU A 45 15.03 10.75 -1.91
C LEU A 45 14.95 10.10 -0.53
N HIS A 46 13.73 9.81 -0.09
CA HIS A 46 13.45 9.16 1.18
C HIS A 46 12.91 7.76 0.94
N PHE A 47 13.68 6.76 1.38
CA PHE A 47 13.30 5.36 1.31
C PHE A 47 12.65 4.96 2.63
N VAL A 48 11.37 4.57 2.57
CA VAL A 48 10.62 4.22 3.77
C VAL A 48 10.81 2.74 4.08
N PRO A 49 11.17 2.35 5.32
CA PRO A 49 11.13 0.96 5.75
C PRO A 49 9.71 0.41 5.59
N ARG A 50 9.59 -0.80 5.01
CA ARG A 50 8.29 -1.44 4.78
C ARG A 50 8.18 -2.83 5.42
N PRO A 51 8.30 -2.97 6.76
CA PRO A 51 8.01 -4.24 7.43
C PRO A 51 6.64 -4.78 7.06
N VAL A 52 6.48 -6.09 7.02
CA VAL A 52 5.18 -6.72 6.77
C VAL A 52 4.12 -6.22 7.75
N GLY A 53 2.95 -5.84 7.26
CA GLY A 53 1.85 -5.29 8.05
C GLY A 53 2.00 -3.84 8.51
N SER A 54 3.13 -3.18 8.23
CA SER A 54 3.27 -1.74 8.49
C SER A 54 2.34 -0.90 7.61
N VAL A 55 2.05 0.32 8.02
CA VAL A 55 1.17 1.25 7.30
C VAL A 55 1.97 2.47 6.87
N CYS A 56 1.90 2.81 5.59
CA CYS A 56 2.37 4.07 5.04
C CYS A 56 1.19 4.83 4.43
N ILE A 57 1.09 6.12 4.72
CA ILE A 57 0.01 7.00 4.23
C ILE A 57 0.65 8.26 3.67
N HIS A 58 0.19 8.72 2.51
CA HIS A 58 0.56 10.04 1.99
C HIS A 58 -0.65 10.72 1.32
N PRO A 59 -0.72 12.06 1.34
CA PRO A 59 -1.70 12.79 0.55
C PRO A 59 -1.34 12.74 -0.94
N ALA A 60 -2.33 13.02 -1.78
CA ALA A 60 -2.19 12.95 -3.23
C ALA A 60 -1.10 13.86 -3.80
N SER A 61 -0.83 14.99 -3.15
CA SER A 61 0.15 15.99 -3.62
C SER A 61 1.62 15.61 -3.40
N VAL A 62 1.92 14.49 -2.74
CA VAL A 62 3.31 14.09 -2.45
C VAL A 62 3.89 13.33 -3.63
N ILE A 63 5.03 13.80 -4.14
CA ILE A 63 5.79 13.13 -5.20
C ILE A 63 6.38 11.83 -4.65
N HIS A 64 6.03 10.72 -5.28
CA HIS A 64 6.50 9.40 -4.90
C HIS A 64 6.60 8.46 -6.10
N GLY A 65 7.36 7.39 -5.94
CA GLY A 65 7.56 6.35 -6.95
C GLY A 65 7.90 5.01 -6.30
N VAL A 66 7.97 3.96 -7.12
CA VAL A 66 8.38 2.63 -6.67
C VAL A 66 9.53 2.14 -7.54
N THR A 67 10.67 1.83 -6.90
CA THR A 67 11.84 1.34 -7.63
C THR A 67 11.55 0.04 -8.36
N ARG A 68 12.25 -0.17 -9.47
CA ARG A 68 12.13 -1.38 -10.29
C ARG A 68 12.28 -2.64 -9.45
N ILE A 69 11.36 -3.60 -9.61
CA ILE A 69 11.46 -4.91 -8.98
C ILE A 69 12.30 -5.81 -9.88
N VAL A 70 13.47 -6.25 -9.40
CA VAL A 70 14.43 -7.06 -10.16
C VAL A 70 14.33 -8.55 -9.82
N LYS A 71 13.79 -8.90 -8.65
CA LYS A 71 13.60 -10.29 -8.22
C LYS A 71 12.38 -10.43 -7.30
N GLY A 72 11.72 -11.58 -7.33
CA GLY A 72 10.63 -11.93 -6.42
C GLY A 72 9.28 -11.31 -6.78
N VAL A 73 8.39 -11.22 -5.80
CA VAL A 73 7.04 -10.63 -5.96
C VAL A 73 6.74 -9.73 -4.77
N ARG A 74 6.43 -8.46 -5.05
CA ARG A 74 5.98 -7.50 -4.04
C ARG A 74 4.46 -7.55 -3.92
N LYS A 75 3.95 -7.88 -2.75
CA LYS A 75 2.52 -7.86 -2.43
C LYS A 75 2.20 -6.69 -1.51
N SER A 76 1.16 -5.94 -1.84
CA SER A 76 0.68 -4.84 -1.01
C SER A 76 -0.83 -4.70 -1.13
N LEU A 77 -1.47 -4.34 -0.04
CA LEU A 77 -2.85 -3.90 0.02
C LEU A 77 -2.85 -2.37 -0.05
N PHE A 78 -3.81 -1.82 -0.80
CA PHE A 78 -4.03 -0.39 -0.91
C PHE A 78 -5.40 -0.06 -0.37
N VAL A 79 -5.52 1.05 0.36
CA VAL A 79 -6.81 1.68 0.68
C VAL A 79 -6.77 3.04 0.00
N VAL A 80 -7.76 3.27 -0.86
CA VAL A 80 -7.85 4.44 -1.74
C VAL A 80 -9.29 4.93 -1.77
N ASP A 81 -9.48 6.17 -2.21
CA ASP A 81 -10.81 6.71 -2.46
C ASP A 81 -11.53 5.89 -3.53
N HIS A 82 -12.86 5.78 -3.42
CA HIS A 82 -13.68 5.09 -4.41
C HIS A 82 -13.50 5.65 -5.83
N SER A 83 -13.25 6.97 -5.96
CA SER A 83 -12.99 7.63 -7.25
C SER A 83 -11.68 7.24 -7.92
N ASN A 84 -10.74 6.62 -7.19
CA ASN A 84 -9.43 6.25 -7.70
C ASN A 84 -9.52 5.25 -8.87
N GLY A 85 -10.58 4.44 -8.90
CA GLY A 85 -10.85 3.50 -10.00
C GLY A 85 -9.86 2.35 -10.12
N LEU A 86 -8.93 2.20 -9.15
CA LEU A 86 -8.06 1.05 -9.06
C LEU A 86 -8.81 -0.18 -8.56
N GLY A 87 -8.66 -1.27 -9.31
CA GLY A 87 -9.29 -2.57 -9.05
C GLY A 87 -10.48 -2.81 -9.98
N ALA A 88 -10.61 -4.05 -10.43
CA ALA A 88 -11.71 -4.51 -11.28
C ALA A 88 -12.87 -5.02 -10.40
N GLU A 89 -13.52 -6.11 -10.79
CA GLU A 89 -14.66 -6.71 -10.06
C GLU A 89 -14.33 -7.16 -8.62
N ASP A 90 -13.05 -7.25 -8.25
CA ASP A 90 -12.58 -7.74 -6.94
C ASP A 90 -12.29 -6.64 -5.91
N VAL A 91 -12.81 -5.42 -6.10
CA VAL A 91 -12.70 -4.35 -5.08
C VAL A 91 -13.72 -4.61 -3.98
N ILE A 92 -13.23 -4.74 -2.74
CA ILE A 92 -14.08 -4.83 -1.56
C ILE A 92 -14.32 -3.41 -1.05
N GLU A 93 -15.55 -2.92 -1.16
CA GLU A 93 -15.96 -1.69 -0.49
C GLU A 93 -16.10 -1.98 1.01
N VAL A 94 -15.20 -1.41 1.82
CA VAL A 94 -15.22 -1.59 3.27
C VAL A 94 -16.26 -0.65 3.86
N THR A 95 -17.24 -1.22 4.56
CA THR A 95 -18.28 -0.49 5.26
C THR A 95 -17.94 -0.32 6.75
N ALA A 96 -18.70 0.54 7.43
CA ALA A 96 -18.59 0.67 8.89
C ALA A 96 -18.90 -0.65 9.61
N ASP A 97 -19.84 -1.45 9.09
CA ASP A 97 -20.23 -2.73 9.66
C ASP A 97 -19.08 -3.75 9.57
N ASP A 98 -18.30 -3.73 8.50
CA ASP A 98 -17.11 -4.58 8.37
C ASP A 98 -16.07 -4.27 9.44
N ILE A 99 -15.87 -2.97 9.73
CA ILE A 99 -14.97 -2.50 10.79
C ILE A 99 -15.49 -2.97 12.15
N VAL A 100 -16.76 -2.74 12.44
CA VAL A 100 -17.39 -3.15 13.70
C VAL A 100 -17.30 -4.67 13.89
N GLY A 101 -17.61 -5.44 12.85
CA GLY A 101 -17.54 -6.90 12.85
C GLY A 101 -16.12 -7.42 13.10
N PHE A 102 -15.12 -6.84 12.43
CA PHE A 102 -13.71 -7.19 12.64
C PHE A 102 -13.28 -6.92 14.09
N MET A 103 -13.64 -5.75 14.63
CA MET A 103 -13.28 -5.36 16.00
C MET A 103 -13.95 -6.26 17.04
N ALA A 104 -15.22 -6.61 16.84
CA ALA A 104 -15.93 -7.55 17.69
C ALA A 104 -15.29 -8.95 17.66
N ALA A 105 -14.99 -9.49 16.47
CA ALA A 105 -14.34 -10.79 16.32
C ALA A 105 -12.95 -10.83 16.99
N LYS A 106 -12.19 -9.73 16.91
CA LYS A 106 -10.89 -9.60 17.57
C LYS A 106 -11.01 -9.58 19.09
N ALA A 107 -12.01 -8.90 19.63
CA ALA A 107 -12.27 -8.87 21.07
C ALA A 107 -12.61 -10.26 21.62
N THR A 108 -13.46 -11.03 20.92
CA THR A 108 -13.84 -12.38 21.31
C THR A 108 -12.65 -13.35 21.34
N LYS A 109 -11.75 -13.27 20.34
CA LYS A 109 -10.53 -14.10 20.32
C LYS A 109 -9.60 -13.79 21.49
N LYS A 110 -9.49 -12.52 21.88
CA LYS A 110 -8.66 -12.09 23.01
C LYS A 110 -9.16 -12.54 24.38
N SER A 111 -10.42 -12.97 24.47
CA SER A 111 -11.03 -13.51 25.71
C SER A 111 -10.98 -15.05 25.77
N GLN A 112 -10.41 -15.70 24.76
CA GLN A 112 -10.27 -17.16 24.69
C GLN A 112 -8.81 -17.64 24.82
N ASP A 113 -7.86 -16.70 24.86
CA ASP A 113 -6.44 -16.90 25.16
C ASP A 113 -6.13 -16.49 26.62
#